data_AF-A0A1H7QQR1-F1
#
_entry.id   AF-A0A1H7QQR1-F1
#
_cell.length_a   1.000
_cell.length_b   1.000
_cell.length_c   1.000
_cell.angle_alpha   90.00
_cell.angle_beta   90.00
_cell.angle_gamma   90.00
#
_symmetry.space_group_name_H-M   'P 1'
#
loop_
_entity.id
_entity.type
_entity.pdbx_description
1 polymer ?
#
loop_
_entity_poly.entity_id
_entity_poly.type
_entity_poly.pdbx_seq_one_letter_code
_entity_poly.pdbx_strand_id
1 'polypeptide(L)'
;MAVRQCWLPVVLTALSWVGCGVVEEAEAPGEAALATATQAASSNDYPGPCQSETTVPGMPQYLSSDYHGRNPDTRVVYLPDTGRFRLGISCVGTGFIVIRIGPDSALCQNLGKCEQWQLATLTEWDVNWVQSNFPAQVPFKHICTKHGFGWYDALGVPQGTYLAVARSDSGLFGAVDGHGTMDTYAYTGNGGAYQPVNCARPTVCGDGICNWWNESCDSCSQDCGTCSVCGDGICGQNESCFSCTEDCGFCPDPGGCLEPFPTGTDANLRPPDCYPTAQSQK
;
A
#
# COMPACT_ATOMS: atom_id res chain seq x y z
N MET A 1 -49.15 15.87 -25.57
CA MET A 1 -49.68 16.96 -26.42
C MET A 1 -49.06 18.27 -25.97
N ALA A 2 -48.12 18.80 -26.75
CA ALA A 2 -47.85 20.23 -26.91
C ALA A 2 -47.04 20.37 -28.20
N VAL A 3 -47.51 21.27 -29.06
CA VAL A 3 -47.25 21.31 -30.50
C VAL A 3 -45.93 22.02 -30.80
N ARG A 4 -45.09 21.44 -31.67
CA ARG A 4 -43.98 22.17 -32.31
C ARG A 4 -44.54 23.05 -33.41
N GLN A 5 -44.40 24.37 -33.30
CA GLN A 5 -44.51 25.28 -34.44
C GLN A 5 -43.10 25.62 -34.92
N CYS A 6 -42.70 25.08 -36.08
CA CYS A 6 -41.57 25.59 -36.84
C CYS A 6 -42.11 26.58 -37.88
N TRP A 7 -41.80 27.86 -37.71
CA TRP A 7 -41.90 28.84 -38.78
C TRP A 7 -40.62 28.76 -39.62
N LEU A 8 -40.76 28.53 -40.93
CA LEU A 8 -39.70 28.81 -41.90
C LEU A 8 -39.64 30.32 -42.15
N PRO A 9 -38.43 30.88 -42.26
CA PRO A 9 -38.19 31.83 -43.32
C PRO A 9 -37.06 31.33 -44.23
N VAL A 10 -37.36 31.40 -45.51
CA VAL A 10 -36.44 31.29 -46.63
C VAL A 10 -35.57 32.56 -46.68
N VAL A 11 -34.36 32.43 -47.22
CA VAL A 11 -33.54 33.45 -47.93
C VAL A 11 -32.26 33.93 -47.22
N LEU A 12 -31.15 33.43 -47.79
CA LEU A 12 -29.83 34.02 -48.09
C LEU A 12 -28.86 34.52 -46.98
N THR A 13 -27.67 33.90 -47.04
CA THR A 13 -26.30 34.45 -46.87
C THR A 13 -25.91 35.10 -45.55
N ALA A 14 -25.16 34.36 -44.72
CA ALA A 14 -23.81 34.70 -44.25
C ALA A 14 -23.35 33.62 -43.25
N LEU A 15 -22.15 33.06 -43.47
CA LEU A 15 -21.47 32.22 -42.49
C LEU A 15 -21.05 33.09 -41.30
N SER A 16 -21.72 32.94 -40.16
CA SER A 16 -21.14 33.25 -38.85
C SER A 16 -21.56 32.15 -37.87
N TRP A 17 -20.57 31.45 -37.33
CA TRP A 17 -20.78 30.50 -36.24
C TRP A 17 -21.13 31.27 -34.97
N VAL A 18 -22.41 31.28 -34.61
CA VAL A 18 -22.84 31.53 -33.24
C VAL A 18 -22.90 30.17 -32.56
N GLY A 19 -21.85 29.82 -31.82
CA GLY A 19 -21.87 28.68 -30.92
C GLY A 19 -22.84 28.97 -29.77
N CYS A 20 -24.01 28.33 -29.78
CA CYS A 20 -24.82 28.15 -28.59
C CYS A 20 -24.21 27.03 -27.74
N GLY A 21 -24.04 27.29 -26.45
CA GLY A 21 -23.52 26.34 -25.49
C GLY A 21 -24.37 25.06 -25.43
N VAL A 22 -23.69 23.96 -25.15
CA VAL A 22 -24.30 22.71 -24.71
C VAL A 22 -24.17 22.68 -23.20
N VAL A 23 -25.31 22.77 -22.52
CA VAL A 23 -25.48 22.33 -21.14
C VAL A 23 -25.96 20.88 -21.17
N GLU A 24 -25.26 20.08 -20.37
CA GLU A 24 -25.69 18.84 -19.72
C GLU A 24 -26.00 17.62 -20.60
N GLU A 25 -25.12 16.62 -20.52
CA GLU A 25 -25.59 15.24 -20.41
C GLU A 25 -25.47 14.83 -18.94
N ALA A 26 -26.63 14.55 -18.37
CA ALA A 26 -26.82 14.06 -17.02
C ALA A 26 -26.09 12.73 -16.82
N GLU A 27 -25.42 12.60 -15.67
CA GLU A 27 -24.83 11.37 -15.19
C GLU A 27 -25.91 10.30 -15.03
N ALA A 28 -25.75 9.19 -15.76
CA ALA A 28 -26.50 7.97 -15.53
C ALA A 28 -25.98 7.28 -14.24
N PRO A 29 -26.85 6.71 -13.39
CA PRO A 29 -26.40 5.96 -12.23
C PRO A 29 -26.00 4.55 -12.67
N GLY A 30 -24.75 4.15 -12.38
CA GLY A 30 -24.33 2.76 -12.46
C GLY A 30 -23.22 2.47 -13.46
N GLU A 31 -22.06 3.13 -13.33
CA GLU A 31 -20.79 2.54 -13.74
C GLU A 31 -19.84 2.60 -12.55
N ALA A 32 -19.21 1.47 -12.25
CA ALA A 32 -18.22 1.35 -11.18
C ALA A 32 -17.15 2.43 -11.37
N ALA A 33 -16.86 3.16 -10.29
CA ALA A 33 -15.94 4.30 -10.25
C ALA A 33 -14.62 4.02 -10.97
N LEU A 34 -14.54 4.41 -12.25
CA LEU A 34 -13.36 4.26 -13.08
C LEU A 34 -12.51 5.52 -12.97
N ALA A 35 -11.49 5.44 -12.10
CA ALA A 35 -10.28 6.27 -12.00
C ALA A 35 -10.37 7.69 -12.60
N THR A 36 -10.78 8.67 -11.80
CA THR A 36 -10.75 10.09 -12.17
C THR A 36 -9.46 10.79 -11.70
N ALA A 37 -8.82 11.50 -12.65
CA ALA A 37 -7.66 12.41 -12.57
C ALA A 37 -6.27 11.77 -12.33
N THR A 38 -5.54 11.49 -13.43
CA THR A 38 -4.12 11.10 -13.42
C THR A 38 -3.24 12.26 -12.95
N GLN A 39 -2.82 12.25 -11.69
CA GLN A 39 -1.62 12.96 -11.24
C GLN A 39 -0.39 12.11 -11.59
N ALA A 40 0.73 12.72 -11.97
CA ALA A 40 1.98 11.96 -12.14
C ALA A 40 2.37 11.37 -10.79
N ALA A 41 2.71 10.09 -10.73
CA ALA A 41 3.24 9.51 -9.51
C ALA A 41 4.58 10.18 -9.16
N SER A 42 5.04 10.14 -7.92
CA SER A 42 6.35 10.68 -7.59
C SER A 42 6.84 10.01 -6.33
N SER A 43 8.15 9.80 -6.22
CA SER A 43 8.76 9.33 -4.97
C SER A 43 8.55 10.33 -3.82
N ASN A 44 8.25 11.59 -4.13
CA ASN A 44 8.00 12.63 -3.15
C ASN A 44 6.51 12.79 -2.80
N ASP A 45 5.62 12.14 -3.54
CA ASP A 45 4.20 12.19 -3.25
C ASP A 45 3.88 11.31 -2.04
N TYR A 46 2.95 11.79 -1.22
CA TYR A 46 2.37 11.04 -0.13
C TYR A 46 1.06 10.38 -0.60
N PRO A 47 1.03 9.06 -0.85
CA PRO A 47 -0.14 8.37 -1.38
C PRO A 47 -1.27 8.19 -0.35
N GLY A 48 -0.99 8.42 0.93
CA GLY A 48 -1.86 8.12 2.06
C GLY A 48 -1.11 7.31 3.12
N PRO A 49 -1.80 6.87 4.19
CA PRO A 49 -3.23 7.04 4.46
C PRO A 49 -3.61 8.51 4.71
N CYS A 50 -4.86 8.86 4.44
CA CYS A 50 -5.42 10.17 4.75
C CYS A 50 -6.17 10.16 6.09
N GLN A 51 -6.64 11.31 6.58
CA GLN A 51 -7.50 11.35 7.76
C GLN A 51 -8.67 10.37 7.66
N SER A 52 -8.92 9.62 8.73
CA SER A 52 -9.93 8.54 8.79
C SER A 52 -9.64 7.32 7.90
N GLU A 53 -8.42 7.19 7.41
CA GLU A 53 -7.93 5.96 6.79
C GLU A 53 -6.83 5.31 7.63
N THR A 54 -6.68 4.00 7.45
CA THR A 54 -5.57 3.22 7.99
C THR A 54 -4.99 2.36 6.88
N THR A 55 -3.66 2.26 6.87
CA THR A 55 -2.93 1.38 5.95
C THR A 55 -3.29 -0.07 6.23
N VAL A 56 -3.61 -0.79 5.16
CA VAL A 56 -3.90 -2.23 5.25
C VAL A 56 -2.62 -2.99 5.62
N PRO A 57 -2.67 -4.00 6.51
CA PRO A 57 -1.50 -4.76 6.90
C PRO A 57 -0.74 -5.34 5.72
N GLY A 58 0.59 -5.21 5.75
CA GLY A 58 1.47 -5.64 4.66
C GLY A 58 1.54 -4.67 3.48
N MET A 59 0.96 -3.47 3.56
CA MET A 59 1.16 -2.43 2.55
C MET A 59 2.31 -1.47 2.90
N PRO A 60 2.96 -0.87 1.89
CA PRO A 60 2.76 -1.08 0.45
C PRO A 60 3.38 -2.39 -0.08
N GLN A 61 2.90 -2.84 -1.24
CA GLN A 61 3.44 -3.96 -1.99
C GLN A 61 3.98 -3.50 -3.34
N TYR A 62 5.25 -3.79 -3.62
CA TYR A 62 5.92 -3.38 -4.85
C TYR A 62 5.96 -4.54 -5.86
N LEU A 63 5.43 -4.27 -7.05
CA LEU A 63 5.48 -5.17 -8.19
C LEU A 63 6.38 -4.58 -9.25
N SER A 64 7.20 -5.44 -9.86
CA SER A 64 7.99 -5.07 -11.03
C SER A 64 7.97 -6.24 -12.01
N SER A 65 7.67 -5.92 -13.26
CA SER A 65 7.67 -6.87 -14.35
C SER A 65 8.62 -6.38 -15.45
N ASP A 66 9.40 -7.31 -15.98
CA ASP A 66 10.29 -7.11 -17.12
C ASP A 66 10.14 -8.31 -18.05
N TYR A 67 9.92 -8.07 -19.34
CA TYR A 67 9.70 -9.13 -20.32
C TYR A 67 10.80 -10.21 -20.33
N HIS A 68 12.06 -9.81 -20.11
CA HIS A 68 13.22 -10.71 -20.09
C HIS A 68 13.60 -11.19 -18.67
N GLY A 69 12.88 -10.73 -17.65
CA GLY A 69 13.20 -10.98 -16.24
C GLY A 69 12.06 -11.67 -15.49
N ARG A 70 11.68 -11.08 -14.36
CA ARG A 70 10.63 -11.59 -13.49
C ARG A 70 9.27 -11.24 -14.10
N ASN A 71 8.61 -12.23 -14.69
CA ASN A 71 7.33 -12.04 -15.39
C ASN A 71 6.48 -13.31 -15.38
N PRO A 72 5.20 -13.26 -14.95
CA PRO A 72 4.56 -12.15 -14.25
C PRO A 72 5.09 -12.01 -12.82
N ASP A 73 4.99 -10.80 -12.25
CA ASP A 73 5.14 -10.59 -10.81
C ASP A 73 3.76 -10.50 -10.15
N THR A 74 3.58 -11.16 -9.00
CA THR A 74 2.29 -11.25 -8.32
C THR A 74 2.41 -11.01 -6.82
N ARG A 75 1.41 -10.36 -6.23
CA ARG A 75 1.29 -10.13 -4.79
C ARG A 75 -0.15 -10.39 -4.34
N VAL A 76 -0.28 -11.02 -3.19
CA VAL A 76 -1.58 -11.19 -2.53
C VAL A 76 -1.79 -10.01 -1.59
N VAL A 77 -2.98 -9.45 -1.65
CA VAL A 77 -3.44 -8.37 -0.78
C VAL A 77 -4.68 -8.83 -0.04
N TYR A 78 -4.70 -8.68 1.27
CA TYR A 78 -5.89 -8.92 2.08
C TYR A 78 -6.51 -7.58 2.50
N LEU A 79 -7.72 -7.29 2.03
CA LEU A 79 -8.48 -6.11 2.42
C LEU A 79 -9.45 -6.51 3.55
N PRO A 80 -9.21 -6.08 4.81
CA PRO A 80 -9.98 -6.53 5.97
C PRO A 80 -11.42 -5.99 5.97
N ASP A 81 -11.61 -4.79 5.44
CA ASP A 81 -12.88 -4.08 5.31
C ASP A 81 -12.99 -3.45 3.92
N THR A 82 -14.17 -2.92 3.58
CA THR A 82 -14.32 -2.11 2.36
C THR A 82 -13.37 -0.93 2.37
N GLY A 83 -12.58 -0.79 1.31
CA GLY A 83 -11.48 0.16 1.23
C GLY A 83 -11.20 0.66 -0.18
N ARG A 84 -10.00 1.21 -0.38
CA ARG A 84 -9.52 1.63 -1.69
C ARG A 84 -8.12 1.13 -1.97
N PHE A 85 -7.81 0.92 -3.24
CA PHE A 85 -6.44 0.79 -3.71
C PHE A 85 -5.96 2.11 -4.28
N ARG A 86 -4.68 2.40 -4.07
CA ARG A 86 -3.94 3.43 -4.80
C ARG A 86 -2.71 2.81 -5.42
N LEU A 87 -2.50 3.08 -6.69
CA LEU A 87 -1.48 2.43 -7.49
C LEU A 87 -0.60 3.51 -8.14
N GLY A 88 0.68 3.51 -7.79
CA GLY A 88 1.69 4.30 -8.48
C GLY A 88 2.28 3.46 -9.60
N ILE A 89 2.00 3.81 -10.85
CA ILE A 89 2.37 2.99 -12.01
C ILE A 89 3.34 3.76 -12.90
N SER A 90 4.40 3.07 -13.34
CA SER A 90 5.32 3.50 -14.41
C SER A 90 5.61 2.33 -15.33
N CYS A 91 5.43 2.51 -16.64
CA CYS A 91 5.37 1.34 -17.52
C CYS A 91 5.48 1.66 -19.00
N VAL A 92 5.90 0.65 -19.77
CA VAL A 92 5.68 0.49 -21.20
C VAL A 92 5.46 -0.99 -21.48
N GLY A 93 4.54 -1.32 -22.41
CA GLY A 93 4.25 -2.71 -22.79
C GLY A 93 3.87 -3.62 -21.61
N THR A 94 3.27 -3.07 -20.55
CA THR A 94 3.02 -3.79 -19.30
C THR A 94 1.56 -3.62 -18.88
N GLY A 95 0.93 -4.73 -18.52
CA GLY A 95 -0.41 -4.80 -17.96
C GLY A 95 -0.38 -4.99 -16.44
N PHE A 96 -1.29 -4.31 -15.76
CA PHE A 96 -1.49 -4.37 -14.32
C PHE A 96 -2.95 -4.68 -14.01
N ILE A 97 -3.17 -5.64 -13.12
CA ILE A 97 -4.51 -6.08 -12.73
C ILE A 97 -4.53 -6.26 -11.21
N VAL A 98 -5.64 -5.85 -10.58
CA VAL A 98 -6.02 -6.28 -9.24
C VAL A 98 -7.34 -7.03 -9.37
N ILE A 99 -7.35 -8.31 -9.01
CA ILE A 99 -8.51 -9.19 -9.17
C ILE A 99 -8.78 -9.96 -7.87
N ARG A 100 -10.05 -10.12 -7.52
CA ARG A 100 -10.48 -10.85 -6.33
C ARG A 100 -10.19 -12.34 -6.50
N ILE A 101 -9.63 -12.95 -5.46
CA ILE A 101 -9.31 -14.38 -5.39
C ILE A 101 -9.93 -14.99 -4.13
N GLY A 102 -9.84 -16.31 -4.01
CA GLY A 102 -10.37 -17.07 -2.88
C GLY A 102 -11.70 -17.79 -3.19
N PRO A 103 -12.24 -18.54 -2.22
CA PRO A 103 -13.40 -19.42 -2.43
C PRO A 103 -14.68 -18.70 -2.88
N ASP A 104 -14.78 -17.42 -2.59
CA ASP A 104 -15.91 -16.56 -2.90
C ASP A 104 -15.68 -15.66 -4.12
N SER A 105 -14.56 -15.87 -4.84
CA SER A 105 -14.29 -15.20 -6.11
C SER A 105 -14.98 -15.90 -7.29
N ALA A 106 -15.34 -15.13 -8.31
CA ALA A 106 -15.85 -15.64 -9.58
C ALA A 106 -14.82 -16.52 -10.30
N LEU A 107 -13.52 -16.26 -10.11
CA LEU A 107 -12.44 -17.13 -10.57
C LEU A 107 -12.60 -18.55 -10.02
N CYS A 108 -12.84 -18.69 -8.72
CA CYS A 108 -13.03 -19.99 -8.11
C CYS A 108 -14.41 -20.59 -8.40
N GLN A 109 -15.48 -19.82 -8.19
CA GLN A 109 -16.86 -20.31 -8.28
C GLN A 109 -17.32 -20.65 -9.70
N ASN A 110 -16.82 -19.95 -10.72
CA ASN A 110 -17.28 -20.10 -12.10
C ASN A 110 -16.23 -20.68 -13.03
N LEU A 111 -14.94 -20.39 -12.81
CA LEU A 111 -13.85 -20.87 -13.66
C LEU A 111 -13.04 -22.01 -13.01
N GLY A 112 -13.33 -22.37 -11.75
CA GLY A 112 -12.63 -23.44 -11.04
C GLY A 112 -11.16 -23.10 -10.70
N LYS A 113 -10.77 -21.82 -10.74
CA LYS A 113 -9.42 -21.33 -10.43
C LYS A 113 -9.32 -20.89 -8.97
N CYS A 114 -9.24 -21.87 -8.06
CA CYS A 114 -9.24 -21.65 -6.61
C CYS A 114 -7.82 -21.73 -5.99
N GLU A 115 -6.92 -22.45 -6.63
CA GLU A 115 -5.58 -22.76 -6.11
C GLU A 115 -4.51 -21.79 -6.63
N GLN A 116 -3.45 -21.59 -5.85
CA GLN A 116 -2.36 -20.65 -6.19
C GLN A 116 -1.72 -20.92 -7.56
N TRP A 117 -1.52 -22.19 -7.93
CA TRP A 117 -0.92 -22.56 -9.22
C TRP A 117 -1.85 -22.24 -10.41
N GLN A 118 -3.17 -22.25 -10.20
CA GLN A 118 -4.16 -21.86 -11.22
C GLN A 118 -4.19 -20.34 -11.38
N LEU A 119 -3.95 -19.61 -10.29
CA LEU A 119 -3.85 -18.15 -10.28
C LEU A 119 -2.55 -17.66 -10.96
N ALA A 120 -1.46 -18.41 -10.85
CA ALA A 120 -0.21 -18.13 -11.57
C ALA A 120 -0.35 -18.26 -13.10
N THR A 121 -1.37 -18.97 -13.57
CA THR A 121 -1.66 -19.22 -15.00
C THR A 121 -2.93 -18.50 -15.47
N LEU A 122 -3.29 -17.40 -14.81
CA LEU A 122 -4.39 -16.55 -15.29
C LEU A 122 -4.09 -16.02 -16.69
N THR A 123 -5.07 -16.19 -17.56
CA THR A 123 -5.06 -15.70 -18.94
C THR A 123 -5.80 -14.37 -19.01
N GLU A 124 -5.60 -13.64 -20.10
CA GLU A 124 -6.38 -12.43 -20.34
C GLU A 124 -7.87 -12.73 -20.49
N TRP A 125 -8.22 -13.91 -21.03
CA TRP A 125 -9.62 -14.34 -21.14
C TRP A 125 -10.27 -14.49 -19.77
N ASP A 126 -9.58 -15.11 -18.79
CA ASP A 126 -10.12 -15.27 -17.43
C ASP A 126 -10.44 -13.91 -16.80
N VAL A 127 -9.49 -12.97 -16.90
CA VAL A 127 -9.64 -11.62 -16.35
C VAL A 127 -10.76 -10.86 -17.04
N ASN A 128 -10.81 -10.90 -18.38
CA ASN A 128 -11.86 -10.23 -19.15
C ASN A 128 -13.24 -10.81 -18.85
N TRP A 129 -13.34 -12.13 -18.70
CA TRP A 129 -14.58 -12.79 -18.34
C TRP A 129 -15.07 -12.34 -16.96
N VAL A 130 -14.18 -12.29 -15.94
CA VAL A 130 -14.56 -11.80 -14.61
C VAL A 130 -14.91 -10.31 -14.65
N GLN A 131 -14.15 -9.48 -15.37
CA GLN A 131 -14.44 -8.05 -15.52
C GLN A 131 -15.84 -7.82 -16.14
N SER A 132 -16.22 -8.60 -17.15
CA SER A 132 -17.50 -8.44 -17.84
C SER A 132 -18.70 -8.95 -17.04
N ASN A 133 -18.54 -10.03 -16.25
CA ASN A 133 -19.65 -10.64 -15.52
C ASN A 133 -19.73 -10.20 -14.05
N PHE A 134 -18.58 -9.86 -13.45
CA PHE A 134 -18.42 -9.50 -12.04
C PHE A 134 -17.44 -8.31 -11.89
N PRO A 135 -17.78 -7.12 -12.43
CA PRO A 135 -16.84 -5.99 -12.50
C PRO A 135 -16.29 -5.56 -11.13
N ALA A 136 -17.09 -5.66 -10.06
CA ALA A 136 -16.65 -5.36 -8.69
C ALA A 136 -15.52 -6.29 -8.17
N GLN A 137 -15.31 -7.44 -8.81
CA GLN A 137 -14.23 -8.37 -8.50
C GLN A 137 -12.94 -8.08 -9.27
N VAL A 138 -12.95 -7.14 -10.21
CA VAL A 138 -11.73 -6.63 -10.86
C VAL A 138 -11.64 -5.13 -10.58
N PRO A 139 -11.27 -4.74 -9.34
CA PRO A 139 -11.21 -3.33 -8.95
C PRO A 139 -10.26 -2.50 -9.82
N PHE A 140 -9.26 -3.12 -10.44
CA PHE A 140 -8.33 -2.41 -11.30
C PHE A 140 -7.83 -3.25 -12.47
N LYS A 141 -7.79 -2.65 -13.67
CA LYS A 141 -7.10 -3.16 -14.85
C LYS A 141 -6.56 -1.99 -15.66
N HIS A 142 -5.25 -1.97 -15.93
CA HIS A 142 -4.62 -0.98 -16.79
C HIS A 142 -3.55 -1.61 -17.68
N ILE A 143 -3.47 -1.17 -18.94
CA ILE A 143 -2.47 -1.65 -19.89
C ILE A 143 -1.75 -0.45 -20.47
N CYS A 144 -0.43 -0.42 -20.28
CA CYS A 144 0.43 0.62 -20.81
C CYS A 144 0.92 0.22 -22.19
N THR A 145 0.24 0.66 -23.26
CA THR A 145 0.68 0.39 -24.64
C THR A 145 1.88 1.26 -25.05
N LYS A 146 2.03 2.43 -24.41
CA LYS A 146 3.17 3.34 -24.52
C LYS A 146 3.72 3.63 -23.12
N HIS A 147 4.73 4.50 -23.06
CA HIS A 147 5.22 5.02 -21.78
C HIS A 147 4.08 5.73 -21.06
N GLY A 148 3.71 5.21 -19.89
CA GLY A 148 2.66 5.72 -19.03
C GLY A 148 3.18 5.86 -17.61
N PHE A 149 2.72 6.90 -16.93
CA PHE A 149 3.10 7.16 -15.55
C PHE A 149 2.01 7.93 -14.82
N GLY A 150 1.67 7.52 -13.61
CA GLY A 150 0.64 8.20 -12.83
C GLY A 150 0.14 7.45 -11.60
N TRP A 151 -0.68 8.16 -10.84
CA TRP A 151 -1.52 7.64 -9.78
C TRP A 151 -2.85 7.15 -10.34
N TYR A 152 -3.29 5.99 -9.85
CA TYR A 152 -4.58 5.39 -10.17
C TYR A 152 -5.24 4.94 -8.88
N ASP A 153 -6.57 5.04 -8.83
CA ASP A 153 -7.35 4.64 -7.66
C ASP A 153 -8.44 3.64 -8.05
N ALA A 154 -8.67 2.66 -7.18
CA ALA A 154 -9.84 1.82 -7.20
C ALA A 154 -10.60 2.03 -5.88
N LEU A 155 -11.86 2.48 -5.98
CA LEU A 155 -12.64 2.98 -4.86
C LEU A 155 -13.75 2.00 -4.48
N GLY A 156 -14.22 2.08 -3.23
CA GLY A 156 -15.33 1.27 -2.73
C GLY A 156 -15.12 -0.23 -2.90
N VAL A 157 -13.86 -0.68 -2.81
CA VAL A 157 -13.49 -2.07 -3.07
C VAL A 157 -13.91 -2.92 -1.88
N PRO A 158 -14.74 -3.96 -2.08
CA PRO A 158 -15.23 -4.78 -0.96
C PRO A 158 -14.10 -5.47 -0.19
N GLN A 159 -14.38 -5.88 1.03
CA GLN A 159 -13.46 -6.73 1.78
C GLN A 159 -13.19 -8.06 1.05
N GLY A 160 -11.99 -8.60 1.20
CA GLY A 160 -11.61 -9.87 0.61
C GLY A 160 -10.14 -9.97 0.27
N THR A 161 -9.78 -11.06 -0.40
CA THR A 161 -8.41 -11.30 -0.86
C THR A 161 -8.32 -10.96 -2.34
N TYR A 162 -7.27 -10.23 -2.70
CA TYR A 162 -7.01 -9.76 -4.05
C TYR A 162 -5.62 -10.19 -4.50
N LEU A 163 -5.49 -10.49 -5.79
CA LEU A 163 -4.22 -10.73 -6.45
C LEU A 163 -3.88 -9.51 -7.30
N ALA A 164 -2.82 -8.83 -6.94
CA ALA A 164 -2.17 -7.85 -7.80
C ALA A 164 -1.21 -8.56 -8.74
N VAL A 165 -1.27 -8.25 -10.03
CA VAL A 165 -0.47 -8.87 -11.09
C VAL A 165 0.15 -7.77 -11.94
N ALA A 166 1.44 -7.87 -12.18
CA ALA A 166 2.17 -7.12 -13.20
C ALA A 166 2.69 -8.11 -14.25
N ARG A 167 2.38 -7.86 -15.52
CA ARG A 167 2.81 -8.71 -16.63
C ARG A 167 3.27 -7.86 -17.79
N SER A 168 4.48 -8.11 -18.27
CA SER A 168 5.06 -7.39 -19.40
C SER A 168 5.00 -8.25 -20.66
N ASP A 169 4.63 -7.66 -21.78
CA ASP A 169 4.62 -8.32 -23.08
C ASP A 169 5.59 -7.61 -24.02
N SER A 170 6.12 -8.33 -25.01
CA SER A 170 6.91 -7.73 -26.09
C SER A 170 6.00 -7.10 -27.14
N GLY A 171 6.19 -5.81 -27.43
CA GLY A 171 5.49 -5.08 -28.48
C GLY A 171 6.28 -5.02 -29.80
N LEU A 172 5.60 -4.68 -30.90
CA LEU A 172 6.20 -4.40 -32.22
C LEU A 172 7.17 -5.49 -32.72
N PHE A 173 6.70 -6.73 -32.90
CA PHE A 173 7.52 -7.84 -33.40
C PHE A 173 8.81 -8.12 -32.58
N GLY A 174 8.79 -7.82 -31.26
CA GLY A 174 9.97 -7.98 -30.40
C GLY A 174 10.94 -6.79 -30.45
N ALA A 175 10.53 -5.65 -31.02
CA ALA A 175 11.35 -4.43 -31.06
C ALA A 175 11.16 -3.52 -29.82
N VAL A 176 10.20 -3.82 -28.94
CA VAL A 176 9.99 -3.10 -27.68
C VAL A 176 9.75 -4.11 -26.56
N ASP A 177 10.68 -4.20 -25.62
CA ASP A 177 10.53 -5.00 -24.42
C ASP A 177 9.69 -4.26 -23.39
N GLY A 178 8.58 -4.87 -23.01
CA GLY A 178 7.74 -4.35 -21.94
C GLY A 178 8.47 -4.40 -20.59
N HIS A 179 8.33 -3.33 -19.83
CA HIS A 179 8.77 -3.27 -18.44
C HIS A 179 7.88 -2.28 -17.68
N GLY A 180 7.67 -2.54 -16.40
CA GLY A 180 6.90 -1.64 -15.57
C GLY A 180 6.93 -1.97 -14.08
N THR A 181 6.62 -0.97 -13.28
CA THR A 181 6.48 -1.06 -11.83
C THR A 181 5.08 -0.61 -11.42
N MET A 182 4.58 -1.25 -10.36
CA MET A 182 3.34 -0.87 -9.69
C MET A 182 3.54 -0.90 -8.19
N ASP A 183 3.48 0.27 -7.58
CA ASP A 183 3.48 0.45 -6.14
C ASP A 183 2.03 0.35 -5.67
N THR A 184 1.70 -0.76 -5.04
CA THR A 184 0.34 -1.06 -4.59
C THR A 184 0.17 -0.61 -3.15
N TYR A 185 -0.73 0.33 -2.94
CA TYR A 185 -1.17 0.77 -1.63
C TYR A 185 -2.63 0.37 -1.44
N ALA A 186 -3.02 0.04 -0.21
CA ALA A 186 -4.41 -0.22 0.13
C ALA A 186 -4.74 0.40 1.48
N TYR A 187 -5.92 0.99 1.56
CA TYR A 187 -6.39 1.73 2.73
C TYR A 187 -7.83 1.35 3.07
N THR A 188 -8.14 1.32 4.37
CA THR A 188 -9.49 1.08 4.91
C THR A 188 -9.84 2.16 5.94
N GLY A 189 -11.07 2.16 6.46
CA GLY A 189 -11.51 3.08 7.53
C GLY A 189 -12.52 4.15 7.09
N ASN A 190 -12.46 4.62 5.83
CA ASN A 190 -13.39 5.60 5.28
C ASN A 190 -14.45 5.01 4.31
N GLY A 191 -14.62 3.68 4.33
CA GLY A 191 -15.54 2.97 3.43
C GLY A 191 -15.10 2.93 1.96
N GLY A 192 -13.83 3.21 1.67
CA GLY A 192 -13.28 3.20 0.31
C GLY A 192 -13.56 4.47 -0.49
N ALA A 193 -13.88 5.57 0.19
CA ALA A 193 -14.08 6.87 -0.44
C ALA A 193 -12.77 7.40 -1.06
N TYR A 194 -12.89 8.18 -2.14
CA TYR A 194 -11.74 8.85 -2.75
C TYR A 194 -11.06 9.80 -1.76
N GLN A 195 -9.74 9.84 -1.80
CA GLN A 195 -8.91 10.83 -1.11
C GLN A 195 -7.84 11.35 -2.07
N PRO A 196 -7.44 12.62 -2.02
CA PRO A 196 -6.37 13.12 -2.88
C PRO A 196 -5.00 12.54 -2.49
N VAL A 197 -4.04 12.54 -3.42
CA VAL A 197 -2.62 12.39 -3.07
C VAL A 197 -2.17 13.64 -2.32
N ASN A 198 -1.19 13.52 -1.43
CA ASN A 198 -0.74 14.61 -0.56
C ASN A 198 -1.86 15.18 0.34
N CYS A 199 -2.78 14.31 0.76
CA CYS A 199 -3.83 14.63 1.71
C CYS A 199 -3.29 14.93 3.11
N ALA A 200 -4.16 15.50 3.95
CA ALA A 200 -3.88 15.62 5.38
C ALA A 200 -3.70 14.21 5.99
N ARG A 201 -2.55 14.01 6.64
CA ARG A 201 -2.24 12.74 7.27
C ARG A 201 -3.11 12.53 8.52
N PRO A 202 -3.45 11.27 8.87
CA PRO A 202 -4.11 10.98 10.13
C PRO A 202 -3.23 11.48 11.30
N THR A 203 -3.85 11.96 12.38
CA THR A 203 -3.14 12.37 13.61
C THR A 203 -2.80 11.17 14.51
N VAL A 204 -2.76 9.99 13.91
CA VAL A 204 -2.58 8.67 14.51
C VAL A 204 -1.84 7.80 13.50
N CYS A 205 -1.38 6.65 13.99
CA CYS A 205 -0.47 5.77 13.29
C CYS A 205 -0.65 5.63 11.77
N GLY A 206 0.42 5.90 11.04
CA GLY A 206 0.58 5.77 9.61
C GLY A 206 0.92 7.09 8.88
N ASP A 207 1.24 8.18 9.57
CA ASP A 207 1.58 9.48 8.98
C ASP A 207 3.09 9.64 8.67
N GLY A 208 3.91 8.66 9.03
CA GLY A 208 5.36 8.67 8.84
C GLY A 208 6.12 9.63 9.77
N ILE A 209 5.44 10.21 10.76
CA ILE A 209 6.03 11.07 11.80
C ILE A 209 5.57 10.54 13.14
N CYS A 210 6.45 9.85 13.87
CA CYS A 210 6.13 9.47 15.23
C CYS A 210 5.83 10.70 16.11
N ASN A 211 4.57 10.85 16.50
CA ASN A 211 4.11 11.88 17.41
C ASN A 211 4.05 11.32 18.83
N TRP A 212 5.13 11.50 19.59
CA TRP A 212 5.27 10.99 20.97
C TRP A 212 4.16 11.39 21.96
N TRP A 213 3.29 12.35 21.64
CA TRP A 213 2.14 12.72 22.47
C TRP A 213 0.93 11.81 22.26
N ASN A 214 0.82 11.16 21.11
CA ASN A 214 -0.37 10.42 20.67
C ASN A 214 -0.06 9.03 20.07
N GLU A 215 1.21 8.77 19.82
CA GLU A 215 1.76 7.53 19.25
C GLU A 215 2.92 7.04 20.12
N SER A 216 3.05 5.72 20.20
CA SER A 216 4.19 5.05 20.81
C SER A 216 4.64 3.94 19.88
N CYS A 217 5.83 3.40 20.10
CA CYS A 217 6.28 2.21 19.38
C CYS A 217 5.34 0.99 19.59
N ASP A 218 4.57 0.95 20.69
CA ASP A 218 3.57 -0.10 20.98
C ASP A 218 2.27 0.12 20.21
N SER A 219 1.83 1.38 20.06
CA SER A 219 0.58 1.72 19.37
C SER A 219 0.78 1.99 17.88
N CYS A 220 2.02 2.29 17.47
CA CYS A 220 2.41 2.65 16.12
C CYS A 220 3.88 2.35 15.80
N SER A 221 4.25 1.07 15.76
CA SER A 221 5.61 0.69 15.37
C SER A 221 5.99 1.09 13.95
N GLN A 222 5.00 1.36 13.09
CA GLN A 222 5.22 1.75 11.69
C GLN A 222 5.87 3.13 11.57
N ASP A 223 5.48 4.10 12.40
CA ASP A 223 6.02 5.46 12.36
C ASP A 223 7.03 5.72 13.47
N CYS A 224 6.87 5.08 14.62
CA CYS A 224 7.74 5.21 15.80
C CYS A 224 8.88 4.19 15.85
N GLY A 225 8.94 3.26 14.90
CA GLY A 225 9.88 2.15 14.92
C GLY A 225 9.49 1.06 15.92
N THR A 226 10.21 -0.06 15.90
CA THR A 226 10.07 -1.11 16.91
C THR A 226 10.40 -0.55 18.28
N CYS A 227 9.63 -0.93 19.30
CA CYS A 227 10.04 -0.66 20.67
C CYS A 227 11.39 -1.31 20.91
N SER A 228 12.28 -0.61 21.62
CA SER A 228 13.48 -1.23 22.19
C SER A 228 13.02 -2.46 22.99
N VAL A 229 13.53 -3.63 22.60
CA VAL A 229 13.19 -4.89 23.23
C VAL A 229 14.45 -5.38 23.89
N CYS A 230 14.35 -5.69 25.18
CA CYS A 230 15.46 -6.28 25.88
C CYS A 230 15.91 -7.59 25.21
N GLY A 231 17.22 -7.69 24.94
CA GLY A 231 17.90 -8.76 24.21
C GLY A 231 18.28 -8.40 22.76
N ASP A 232 18.24 -7.13 22.33
CA ASP A 232 18.64 -6.71 20.97
C ASP A 232 20.13 -6.32 20.86
N GLY A 233 20.84 -6.33 21.99
CA GLY A 233 22.27 -6.04 22.10
C GLY A 233 22.62 -4.55 22.14
N ILE A 234 21.63 -3.65 22.16
CA ILE A 234 21.83 -2.20 22.18
C ILE A 234 20.98 -1.58 23.29
N CYS A 235 21.62 -1.04 24.31
CA CYS A 235 20.93 -0.25 25.34
C CYS A 235 20.20 0.97 24.74
N GLY A 236 18.89 0.83 24.52
CA GLY A 236 18.04 1.86 23.92
C GLY A 236 17.71 2.99 24.89
N GLN A 237 17.20 4.12 24.38
CA GLN A 237 16.81 5.27 25.24
C GLN A 237 15.66 4.97 26.21
N ASN A 238 14.86 3.93 25.92
CA ASN A 238 13.76 3.47 26.79
C ASN A 238 14.14 2.25 27.64
N GLU A 239 15.39 1.83 27.55
CA GLU A 239 15.95 0.76 28.37
C GLU A 239 16.82 1.36 29.47
N SER A 240 16.84 0.68 30.60
CA SER A 240 17.69 1.03 31.72
C SER A 240 18.30 -0.24 32.26
N CYS A 241 19.40 -0.11 32.98
CA CYS A 241 20.00 -1.23 33.70
C CYS A 241 19.03 -1.94 34.68
N PHE A 242 17.90 -1.30 35.05
CA PHE A 242 16.81 -1.88 35.86
C PHE A 242 15.72 -2.59 35.03
N SER A 243 15.46 -2.15 33.80
CA SER A 243 14.42 -2.70 32.93
C SER A 243 14.96 -3.67 31.88
N CYS A 244 16.24 -3.56 31.52
CA CYS A 244 16.94 -4.43 30.59
C CYS A 244 18.44 -4.51 30.93
N THR A 245 18.79 -5.33 31.92
CA THR A 245 20.19 -5.53 32.32
C THR A 245 21.01 -6.25 31.25
N GLU A 246 20.36 -7.00 30.35
CA GLU A 246 21.01 -7.77 29.30
C GLU A 246 21.71 -6.87 28.26
N ASP A 247 21.08 -5.75 27.87
CA ASP A 247 21.65 -4.82 26.89
C ASP A 247 22.29 -3.57 27.52
N CYS A 248 21.75 -3.09 28.66
CA CYS A 248 22.23 -1.88 29.34
C CYS A 248 23.28 -2.13 30.43
N GLY A 249 23.56 -3.39 30.73
CA GLY A 249 24.47 -3.78 31.81
C GLY A 249 23.91 -3.49 33.20
N PHE A 250 24.72 -3.73 34.23
CA PHE A 250 24.33 -3.58 35.63
C PHE A 250 24.32 -2.11 36.08
N CYS A 251 23.36 -1.75 36.93
CA CYS A 251 23.31 -0.41 37.50
C CYS A 251 24.45 -0.19 38.50
N PRO A 252 25.13 0.98 38.47
CA PRO A 252 26.08 1.34 39.52
C PRO A 252 25.34 1.54 40.85
N ASP A 253 25.77 0.83 41.88
CA ASP A 253 25.23 0.97 43.24
C ASP A 253 25.45 2.41 43.76
N PRO A 254 24.42 3.12 44.26
CA PRO A 254 24.60 4.43 44.90
C PRO A 254 25.44 4.36 46.19
N GLY A 255 25.68 3.18 46.75
CA GLY A 255 26.62 2.95 47.83
C GLY A 255 27.85 2.19 47.33
N GLY A 256 28.94 2.90 47.03
CA GLY A 256 30.20 2.27 46.65
C GLY A 256 30.61 1.16 47.63
N CYS A 257 31.13 0.06 47.10
CA CYS A 257 31.67 -1.05 47.88
C CYS A 257 32.80 -0.55 48.79
N LEU A 258 32.49 -0.19 50.04
CA LEU A 258 33.48 0.21 51.03
C LEU A 258 34.03 -1.05 51.73
N GLU A 259 35.25 -1.43 51.34
CA GLU A 259 36.12 -2.38 52.06
C GLU A 259 36.47 -1.83 53.48
N PRO A 260 36.79 -2.68 54.48
CA PRO A 260 37.41 -4.01 54.31
C PRO A 260 36.72 -5.14 55.09
N PHE A 261 36.50 -6.28 54.42
CA PHE A 261 36.19 -7.54 55.11
C PHE A 261 37.47 -8.38 55.34
N PRO A 262 37.60 -9.05 56.50
CA PRO A 262 38.82 -9.75 56.89
C PRO A 262 39.03 -11.00 56.04
N THR A 263 40.28 -11.23 55.64
CA THR A 263 40.71 -12.37 54.83
C THR A 263 40.47 -13.68 55.59
N GLY A 264 39.50 -14.49 55.16
CA GLY A 264 39.44 -15.89 55.62
C GLY A 264 38.14 -16.68 55.57
N THR A 265 37.05 -16.25 54.93
CA THR A 265 35.85 -17.10 54.80
C THR A 265 35.43 -17.29 53.35
N ASP A 266 35.04 -18.53 53.04
CA ASP A 266 34.81 -19.13 51.74
C ASP A 266 34.16 -18.23 50.67
N ALA A 267 34.66 -18.35 49.44
CA ALA A 267 34.24 -17.60 48.24
C ALA A 267 32.77 -17.83 47.79
N ASN A 268 31.94 -18.50 48.59
CA ASN A 268 30.56 -18.88 48.27
C ASN A 268 29.49 -18.17 49.11
N LEU A 269 29.84 -17.15 49.90
CA LEU A 269 28.88 -16.24 50.56
C LEU A 269 29.02 -14.79 50.10
N ARG A 270 29.51 -14.59 48.88
CA ARG A 270 29.58 -13.28 48.22
C ARG A 270 28.23 -13.02 47.51
N PRO A 271 27.60 -11.84 47.67
CA PRO A 271 26.56 -11.42 46.74
C PRO A 271 27.13 -11.43 45.30
N PRO A 272 26.33 -11.74 44.27
CA PRO A 272 26.84 -11.98 42.91
C PRO A 272 27.56 -10.77 42.27
N ASP A 273 27.42 -9.58 42.84
CA ASP A 273 27.68 -8.31 42.14
C ASP A 273 29.03 -7.64 42.47
N CYS A 274 30.01 -8.41 42.94
CA CYS A 274 31.36 -7.90 43.17
C CYS A 274 32.41 -8.77 42.48
N TYR A 275 32.52 -8.71 41.16
CA TYR A 275 33.73 -9.19 40.47
C TYR A 275 34.65 -7.99 40.13
N PRO A 276 35.98 -8.11 40.32
CA PRO A 276 36.90 -7.05 39.92
C PRO A 276 36.83 -6.88 38.41
N THR A 277 36.75 -5.63 37.97
CA THR A 277 36.87 -5.25 36.57
C THR A 277 38.15 -5.85 36.00
N ALA A 278 38.02 -6.53 34.87
CA ALA A 278 39.17 -6.94 34.08
C ALA A 278 40.03 -5.70 33.83
N GLN A 279 41.27 -5.75 34.31
CA GLN A 279 42.28 -4.74 34.00
C GLN A 279 42.36 -4.58 32.48
N SER A 280 42.16 -3.33 32.05
CA SER A 280 42.90 -2.66 31.00
C SER A 280 43.70 -3.59 30.07
N GLN A 281 43.22 -3.74 28.84
CA GLN A 281 44.09 -4.04 27.72
C GLN A 281 45.13 -2.92 27.56
N LYS A 282 46.32 -3.13 28.12
CA LYS A 282 47.62 -2.86 27.48
C LYS A 282 48.76 -3.49 28.26
#